data_AF-A0A328AT54-F1
#
_entry.id   AF-A0A328AT54-F1
#
_cell.length_a   1.000
_cell.length_b   1.000
_cell.length_c   1.000
_cell.angle_alpha   90.00
_cell.angle_beta   90.00
_cell.angle_gamma   90.00
#
_symmetry.space_group_name_H-M   'P 1'
#
loop_
_entity.id
_entity.type
_entity.pdbx_description
1 polymer ?
#
loop_
_entity_poly.entity_id
_entity_poly.type
_entity_poly.pdbx_seq_one_letter_code
_entity_poly.pdbx_strand_id
1 'polypeptide(L)'
;MAGSAWAAPQASSLSAPAWVITPVDNLCRTELELTGRSGGVAPAALTSDGREVRLVFAKEDAPERAFLSLRINQKPFSNLVVRGAEPGLSEMVLSDETLSALRKGGVLQVGWLSQEPVSLSLSGSDQGLADLRTCGAQVAAQWRERQSAQAQAKAQSDADARAKALAAEQLAAVRAQRAAAEAERTRLLAEADRQRALADAERRRVEAEQADYEQSRWEPAPEPYRGYREYPPAYREYPRPAPRYGYRPYD
;
A
#
# COMPACT_ATOMS: atom_id res chain seq x y z
N MET A 1 -1.76 43.55 1.95
CA MET A 1 -1.34 43.02 0.63
C MET A 1 -2.61 42.67 -0.14
N ALA A 2 -2.60 42.98 -1.44
CA ALA A 2 -3.76 43.33 -2.26
C ALA A 2 -4.83 42.23 -2.41
N GLY A 3 -6.10 42.66 -2.35
CA GLY A 3 -7.26 41.86 -2.71
C GLY A 3 -7.43 41.79 -4.23
N SER A 4 -7.61 40.59 -4.76
CA SER A 4 -7.93 40.35 -6.16
C SER A 4 -9.39 40.72 -6.44
N ALA A 5 -9.60 41.88 -7.05
CA ALA A 5 -10.88 42.25 -7.63
C ALA A 5 -11.10 41.44 -8.92
N TRP A 6 -12.19 40.67 -8.96
CA TRP A 6 -12.71 40.07 -10.18
C TRP A 6 -13.26 41.18 -11.08
N ALA A 7 -12.61 41.43 -12.20
CA ALA A 7 -13.17 42.25 -13.26
C ALA A 7 -14.21 41.42 -14.03
N ALA A 8 -15.45 41.89 -14.08
CA ALA A 8 -16.49 41.30 -14.90
C ALA A 8 -16.14 41.46 -16.39
N PRO A 9 -16.23 40.41 -17.22
CA PRO A 9 -16.06 40.55 -18.66
C PRO A 9 -17.21 41.36 -19.25
N GLN A 10 -16.86 42.33 -20.09
CA GLN A 10 -17.82 43.16 -20.82
C GLN A 10 -18.58 42.30 -21.86
N ALA A 11 -19.90 42.48 -21.91
CA ALA A 11 -20.79 41.82 -22.87
C ALA A 11 -20.36 42.18 -24.31
N SER A 12 -19.70 41.22 -24.96
CA SER A 12 -19.28 41.34 -26.36
C SER A 12 -20.34 40.70 -27.25
N SER A 13 -20.82 41.47 -28.22
CA SER A 13 -21.72 41.05 -29.29
C SER A 13 -21.22 39.78 -29.98
N LEU A 14 -22.05 38.72 -30.02
CA LEU A 14 -21.94 37.47 -30.83
C LEU A 14 -20.64 37.32 -31.62
N SER A 15 -19.51 37.25 -30.92
CA SER A 15 -18.22 36.97 -31.53
C SER A 15 -18.17 35.45 -31.68
N ALA A 16 -17.77 34.97 -32.84
CA ALA A 16 -17.47 33.56 -33.02
C ALA A 16 -16.59 33.08 -31.86
N PRO A 17 -16.79 31.85 -31.34
CA PRO A 17 -15.90 31.30 -30.34
C PRO A 17 -14.48 31.37 -30.91
N ALA A 18 -13.57 32.05 -30.21
CA ALA A 18 -12.16 31.82 -30.43
C ALA A 18 -11.92 30.39 -29.95
N TRP A 19 -11.69 29.45 -30.87
CA TRP A 19 -11.39 28.06 -30.56
C TRP A 19 -10.03 27.99 -29.86
N VAL A 20 -10.02 28.29 -28.56
CA VAL A 20 -8.83 28.33 -27.72
C VAL A 20 -8.73 27.00 -26.98
N ILE A 21 -7.71 26.23 -27.34
CA ILE A 21 -7.53 24.87 -26.84
C ILE A 21 -6.51 24.87 -25.72
N THR A 22 -6.96 24.45 -24.55
CA THR A 22 -6.15 24.46 -23.34
C THR A 22 -5.98 23.02 -22.86
N PRO A 23 -4.74 22.54 -22.65
CA PRO A 23 -4.50 21.24 -22.04
C PRO A 23 -4.89 21.27 -20.55
N VAL A 24 -5.61 20.25 -20.07
CA VAL A 24 -5.98 20.06 -18.67
C VAL A 24 -5.80 18.59 -18.31
N ASP A 25 -4.87 18.32 -17.39
CA ASP A 25 -4.50 16.98 -16.93
C ASP A 25 -4.15 15.99 -18.06
N ASN A 26 -5.09 15.11 -18.41
CA ASN A 26 -4.96 14.05 -19.40
C ASN A 26 -5.82 14.30 -20.66
N LEU A 27 -6.42 15.49 -20.80
CA LEU A 27 -7.28 15.87 -21.91
C LEU A 27 -6.98 17.31 -22.36
N CYS A 28 -7.61 17.75 -23.44
CA CYS A 28 -7.67 19.16 -23.81
C CYS A 28 -9.11 19.65 -23.78
N ARG A 29 -9.29 20.94 -23.53
CA ARG A 29 -10.60 21.58 -23.48
C ARG A 29 -10.65 22.90 -24.25
N THR A 30 -11.84 23.27 -24.71
CA THR A 30 -12.16 24.61 -25.22
C THR A 30 -13.46 25.07 -24.58
N GLU A 31 -13.48 26.31 -24.11
CA GLU A 31 -14.69 26.93 -23.54
C GLU A 31 -15.65 27.36 -24.64
N LEU A 32 -16.94 27.26 -24.36
CA LEU A 32 -18.04 27.67 -25.19
C LEU A 32 -19.01 28.53 -24.37
N GLU A 33 -19.37 29.69 -24.90
CA GLU A 33 -20.40 30.54 -24.32
C GLU A 33 -21.65 30.47 -25.21
N LEU A 34 -22.69 29.79 -24.74
CA LEU A 34 -23.96 29.73 -25.45
C LEU A 34 -24.85 30.90 -25.00
N THR A 35 -25.30 31.71 -25.94
CA THR A 35 -26.10 32.90 -25.69
C THR A 35 -27.58 32.67 -26.00
N GLY A 36 -28.44 33.05 -25.06
CA GLY A 36 -29.89 33.08 -25.24
C GLY A 36 -30.39 34.42 -25.78
N ARG A 37 -31.68 34.50 -26.12
CA ARG A 37 -32.28 35.70 -26.72
C ARG A 37 -32.37 36.87 -25.73
N SER A 38 -32.44 36.59 -24.44
CA SER A 38 -32.44 37.61 -23.40
C SER A 38 -31.03 38.11 -23.05
N GLY A 39 -30.00 37.61 -23.74
CA GLY A 39 -28.59 37.85 -23.40
C GLY A 39 -28.06 36.96 -22.27
N GLY A 40 -28.84 35.98 -21.80
CA GLY A 40 -28.35 34.99 -20.84
C GLY A 40 -27.22 34.16 -21.44
N VAL A 41 -26.19 33.85 -20.65
CA VAL A 41 -25.06 33.02 -21.06
C VAL A 41 -25.09 31.70 -20.30
N ALA A 42 -25.04 30.59 -21.04
CA ALA A 42 -24.85 29.26 -20.49
C ALA A 42 -23.44 28.78 -20.84
N PRO A 43 -22.53 28.67 -19.85
CA PRO A 43 -21.19 28.16 -20.07
C PRO A 43 -21.22 26.66 -20.35
N ALA A 44 -20.44 26.23 -21.31
CA ALA A 44 -20.15 24.83 -21.58
C ALA A 44 -18.70 24.70 -22.05
N ALA A 45 -18.15 23.50 -22.04
CA ALA A 45 -16.84 23.22 -22.58
C ALA A 45 -16.87 21.98 -23.47
N LEU A 46 -16.10 21.96 -24.54
CA LEU A 46 -15.78 20.72 -25.24
C LEU A 46 -14.46 20.18 -24.71
N THR A 47 -14.46 18.93 -24.27
CA THR A 47 -13.26 18.21 -23.83
C THR A 47 -12.96 17.03 -24.75
N SER A 48 -11.68 16.66 -24.86
CA SER A 48 -11.24 15.52 -25.66
C SER A 48 -9.96 14.90 -25.11
N ASP A 49 -9.95 13.58 -25.02
CA ASP A 49 -8.76 12.75 -24.77
C ASP A 49 -8.11 12.24 -26.08
N GLY A 50 -8.63 12.71 -27.22
CA GLY A 50 -8.23 12.30 -28.56
C GLY A 50 -9.03 11.14 -29.14
N ARG A 51 -9.79 10.40 -28.33
CA ARG A 51 -10.69 9.32 -28.78
C ARG A 51 -12.14 9.79 -28.78
N GLU A 52 -12.56 10.42 -27.69
CA GLU A 52 -13.92 10.91 -27.52
C GLU A 52 -13.92 12.44 -27.42
N VAL A 53 -15.02 13.06 -27.84
CA VAL A 53 -15.29 14.47 -27.59
C VAL A 53 -16.56 14.57 -26.76
N ARG A 54 -16.48 15.31 -25.65
CA ARG A 54 -17.59 15.45 -24.71
C ARG A 54 -17.94 16.92 -24.55
N LEU A 55 -19.23 17.22 -24.46
CA LEU A 55 -19.72 18.53 -24.06
C LEU A 55 -20.00 18.51 -22.56
N VAL A 56 -19.23 19.27 -21.80
CA VAL A 56 -19.35 19.43 -20.35
C VAL A 56 -20.15 20.69 -20.06
N PHE A 57 -21.11 20.61 -19.15
CA PHE A 57 -21.96 21.73 -18.79
C PHE A 57 -22.46 21.63 -17.35
N ALA A 58 -22.79 22.78 -16.76
CA ALA A 58 -23.36 22.85 -15.42
C ALA A 58 -24.89 22.72 -15.48
N LYS A 59 -25.45 21.74 -14.77
CA LYS A 59 -26.90 21.50 -14.67
C LYS A 59 -27.21 20.66 -13.43
N GLU A 60 -27.76 21.30 -12.41
CA GLU A 60 -28.04 20.66 -11.10
C GLU A 60 -29.07 19.53 -11.20
N ASP A 61 -30.08 19.70 -12.05
CA ASP A 61 -31.20 18.78 -12.28
C ASP A 61 -30.92 17.77 -13.40
N ALA A 62 -29.65 17.60 -13.80
CA ALA A 62 -29.31 16.68 -14.87
C ALA A 62 -29.64 15.22 -14.49
N PRO A 63 -30.25 14.45 -15.41
CA PRO A 63 -30.50 13.03 -15.18
C PRO A 63 -29.18 12.28 -14.99
N GLU A 64 -29.19 11.21 -14.20
CA GLU A 64 -28.00 10.35 -14.03
C GLU A 64 -27.50 9.84 -15.37
N ARG A 65 -28.44 9.41 -16.22
CA ARG A 65 -28.17 8.99 -17.59
C ARG A 65 -29.40 9.20 -18.47
N ALA A 66 -29.28 9.95 -19.56
CA ALA A 66 -30.36 10.15 -20.52
C ALA A 66 -29.84 10.53 -21.91
N PHE A 67 -30.67 10.38 -22.94
CA PHE A 67 -30.39 10.96 -24.25
C PHE A 67 -31.02 12.34 -24.34
N LEU A 68 -30.20 13.37 -24.51
CA LEU A 68 -30.68 14.73 -24.76
C LEU A 68 -30.33 15.15 -26.18
N SER A 69 -31.19 15.96 -26.77
CA SER A 69 -31.03 16.42 -28.15
C SER A 69 -30.38 17.80 -28.20
N LEU A 70 -29.42 17.97 -29.10
CA LEU A 70 -28.91 19.27 -29.53
C LEU A 70 -29.29 19.49 -30.99
N ARG A 71 -29.36 20.74 -31.42
CA ARG A 71 -29.71 21.06 -32.81
C ARG A 71 -28.54 21.75 -33.48
N ILE A 72 -28.13 21.25 -34.63
CA ILE A 72 -27.08 21.86 -35.46
C ILE A 72 -27.74 22.22 -36.78
N ASN A 73 -27.79 23.52 -37.10
CA ASN A 73 -28.51 24.02 -38.28
C ASN A 73 -29.96 23.48 -38.33
N GLN A 74 -30.67 23.57 -37.21
CA GLN A 74 -32.04 23.07 -37.00
C GLN A 74 -32.24 21.55 -37.00
N LYS A 75 -31.26 20.75 -37.46
CA LYS A 75 -31.32 19.28 -37.43
C LYS A 75 -31.04 18.78 -36.00
N PRO A 76 -31.91 17.94 -35.41
CA PRO A 76 -31.70 17.39 -34.08
C PRO A 76 -30.71 16.21 -34.10
N PHE A 77 -29.89 16.11 -33.06
CA PHE A 77 -28.97 15.01 -32.79
C PHE A 77 -29.07 14.62 -31.31
N SER A 78 -29.37 13.35 -31.05
CA SER A 78 -29.49 12.83 -29.69
C SER A 78 -28.18 12.22 -29.23
N ASN A 79 -27.69 12.64 -28.07
CA ASN A 79 -26.41 12.21 -27.51
C ASN A 79 -26.58 11.78 -26.05
N LEU A 80 -25.72 10.88 -25.59
CA LEU A 80 -25.79 10.34 -24.25
C LEU A 80 -25.24 11.38 -23.26
N VAL A 81 -26.08 11.79 -22.31
CA VAL A 81 -25.70 12.57 -21.14
C VAL A 81 -25.50 11.64 -19.96
N VAL A 82 -24.42 11.85 -19.23
CA VAL A 82 -24.11 11.22 -17.95
C VAL A 82 -23.79 12.30 -16.93
N ARG A 83 -24.21 12.08 -15.68
CA ARG A 83 -23.79 12.93 -14.57
C ARG A 83 -22.27 12.80 -14.39
N GLY A 84 -21.57 13.93 -14.31
CA GLY A 84 -20.12 13.96 -14.13
C GLY A 84 -19.70 13.53 -12.72
N ALA A 85 -18.40 13.30 -12.56
CA ALA A 85 -17.81 13.00 -11.25
C ALA A 85 -17.86 14.22 -10.30
N GLU A 86 -17.80 15.43 -10.86
CA GLU A 86 -17.94 16.67 -10.10
C GLU A 86 -19.41 17.02 -9.84
N PRO A 87 -19.78 17.38 -8.59
CA PRO A 87 -21.14 17.79 -8.26
C PRO A 87 -21.61 18.97 -9.13
N GLY A 88 -22.79 18.83 -9.74
CA GLY A 88 -23.42 19.87 -10.56
C GLY A 88 -22.92 19.94 -12.02
N LEU A 89 -21.93 19.14 -12.40
CA LEU A 89 -21.49 18.99 -13.79
C LEU A 89 -22.08 17.73 -14.44
N SER A 90 -22.31 17.84 -15.74
CA SER A 90 -22.74 16.72 -16.58
C SER A 90 -21.95 16.72 -17.88
N GLU A 91 -21.77 15.52 -18.43
CA GLU A 91 -21.03 15.28 -19.66
C GLU A 91 -21.96 14.67 -20.70
N MET A 92 -21.95 15.23 -21.91
CA MET A 92 -22.59 14.66 -23.07
C MET A 92 -21.56 14.07 -24.02
N VAL A 93 -21.57 12.75 -24.22
CA VAL A 93 -20.70 12.07 -25.17
C VAL A 93 -21.25 12.30 -26.57
N LEU A 94 -20.48 13.00 -27.41
CA LEU A 94 -20.91 13.36 -28.76
C LEU A 94 -20.66 12.20 -29.73
N SER A 95 -21.71 11.80 -30.44
CA SER A 95 -21.62 10.78 -31.49
C SER A 95 -20.83 11.28 -32.70
N ASP A 96 -20.31 10.36 -33.52
CA ASP A 96 -19.61 10.71 -34.75
C ASP A 96 -20.50 11.47 -35.74
N GLU A 97 -21.82 11.20 -35.76
CA GLU A 97 -22.77 11.95 -36.59
C GLU A 97 -22.87 13.41 -36.11
N THR A 98 -22.98 13.61 -34.78
CA THR A 98 -23.01 14.93 -34.17
C THR A 98 -21.71 15.69 -34.44
N LEU A 99 -20.56 15.05 -34.26
CA LEU A 99 -19.25 15.66 -34.51
C LEU A 99 -19.05 16.01 -35.98
N SER A 100 -19.56 15.18 -36.89
CA SER A 100 -19.57 15.47 -38.32
C SER A 100 -20.47 16.66 -38.67
N ALA A 101 -21.59 16.84 -37.96
CA ALA A 101 -22.44 18.02 -38.11
C ALA A 101 -21.77 19.27 -37.52
N LEU A 102 -21.12 19.18 -36.36
CA LEU A 102 -20.41 20.30 -35.75
C LEU A 102 -19.29 20.82 -36.65
N ARG A 103 -18.50 19.91 -37.26
CA ARG A 103 -17.42 20.27 -38.21
C ARG A 103 -17.92 21.04 -39.43
N LYS A 104 -19.14 20.80 -39.89
CA LYS A 104 -19.75 21.56 -41.00
C LYS A 104 -20.02 23.03 -40.64
N GLY A 105 -19.98 23.38 -39.35
CA GLY A 105 -20.22 24.73 -38.87
C GLY A 105 -21.70 25.13 -38.85
N GLY A 106 -21.95 26.43 -38.80
CA GLY A 106 -23.29 27.02 -38.70
C GLY A 106 -23.65 27.38 -37.26
N VAL A 107 -24.77 26.88 -36.74
CA VAL A 107 -25.26 27.24 -35.39
C VAL A 107 -25.59 25.99 -34.57
N LEU A 108 -25.02 25.93 -33.35
CA LEU A 108 -25.42 24.99 -32.30
C LEU A 108 -26.52 25.63 -31.47
N GLN A 109 -27.61 24.90 -31.22
CA GLN A 109 -28.71 25.32 -30.35
C GLN A 109 -29.01 24.23 -29.31
N VAL A 110 -29.21 24.64 -28.07
CA VAL A 110 -29.49 23.75 -26.94
C VAL A 110 -30.69 24.30 -26.16
N GLY A 111 -31.77 23.51 -26.10
CA GLY A 111 -33.04 23.95 -25.52
C GLY A 111 -33.26 23.61 -24.04
N TRP A 112 -32.43 22.74 -23.48
CA TRP A 112 -32.60 22.17 -22.13
C TRP A 112 -31.51 22.62 -21.14
N LEU A 113 -30.51 23.36 -21.62
CA LEU A 113 -29.35 23.78 -20.83
C LEU A 113 -29.66 24.98 -19.93
N SER A 114 -30.58 25.85 -20.34
CA SER A 114 -31.01 27.02 -19.58
C SER A 114 -32.54 27.17 -19.61
N GLN A 115 -33.07 28.19 -18.95
CA GLN A 115 -34.52 28.50 -18.96
C GLN A 115 -35.02 28.89 -20.36
N GLU A 116 -34.14 29.40 -21.21
CA GLU A 116 -34.43 29.66 -22.62
C GLU A 116 -33.48 28.88 -23.55
N PRO A 117 -33.87 28.65 -24.82
CA PRO A 117 -32.96 28.07 -25.80
C PRO A 117 -31.74 28.97 -26.00
N VAL A 118 -30.55 28.39 -25.81
CA VAL A 118 -29.27 29.06 -26.01
C VAL A 118 -28.62 28.59 -27.30
N SER A 119 -27.80 29.46 -27.90
CA SER A 119 -27.16 29.19 -29.18
C SER A 119 -25.77 29.81 -29.30
N LEU A 120 -24.99 29.25 -30.21
CA LEU A 120 -23.58 29.54 -30.41
C LEU A 120 -23.25 29.38 -31.90
N SER A 121 -22.43 30.29 -32.43
CA SER A 121 -21.85 30.15 -33.77
C SER A 121 -20.77 29.07 -33.77
N LEU A 122 -20.80 28.19 -34.77
CA LEU A 122 -19.79 27.17 -35.00
C LEU A 122 -18.76 27.60 -36.06
N SER A 123 -18.58 28.90 -36.28
CA SER A 123 -17.50 29.40 -37.14
C SER A 123 -16.14 28.88 -36.64
N GLY A 124 -15.35 28.28 -37.53
CA GLY A 124 -14.03 27.71 -37.20
C GLY A 124 -14.07 26.34 -36.51
N SER A 125 -15.24 25.71 -36.36
CA SER A 125 -15.38 24.45 -35.64
C SER A 125 -14.64 23.27 -36.23
N ASP A 126 -14.46 23.21 -37.55
CA ASP A 126 -13.72 22.11 -38.17
C ASP A 126 -12.29 22.05 -37.66
N GLN A 127 -11.58 23.18 -37.78
CA GLN A 127 -10.20 23.32 -37.29
C GLN A 127 -10.14 23.17 -35.76
N GLY A 128 -11.04 23.84 -35.03
CA GLY A 128 -11.05 23.76 -33.57
C GLY A 128 -11.31 22.35 -33.03
N LEU A 129 -12.19 21.56 -33.64
CA LEU A 129 -12.41 20.16 -33.26
C LEU A 129 -11.24 19.25 -33.65
N ALA A 130 -10.59 19.51 -34.78
CA ALA A 130 -9.40 18.78 -35.20
C ALA A 130 -8.22 19.03 -34.24
N ASP A 131 -8.01 20.28 -33.86
CA ASP A 131 -6.97 20.68 -32.91
C ASP A 131 -7.28 20.14 -31.51
N LEU A 132 -8.56 20.13 -31.10
CA LEU A 132 -8.99 19.61 -29.80
C LEU A 132 -8.69 18.11 -29.68
N ARG A 133 -8.96 17.34 -30.74
CA ARG A 133 -8.64 15.92 -30.82
C ARG A 133 -7.14 15.67 -30.85
N THR A 134 -6.40 16.43 -31.66
CA THR A 134 -4.94 16.29 -31.78
C THR A 134 -4.25 16.60 -30.46
N CYS A 135 -4.60 17.71 -29.81
CA CYS A 135 -4.13 18.09 -28.49
C CYS A 135 -4.46 17.00 -27.46
N GLY A 136 -5.73 16.56 -27.42
CA GLY A 136 -6.18 15.52 -26.49
C GLY A 136 -5.37 14.23 -26.63
N ALA A 137 -5.14 13.77 -27.87
CA ALA A 137 -4.37 12.56 -28.14
C ALA A 137 -2.91 12.68 -27.67
N GLN A 138 -2.28 13.85 -27.87
CA GLN A 138 -0.91 14.13 -27.44
C GLN A 138 -0.81 14.16 -25.90
N VAL A 139 -1.70 14.89 -25.23
CA VAL A 139 -1.72 15.00 -23.76
C VAL A 139 -2.02 13.65 -23.12
N ALA A 140 -2.99 12.89 -23.65
CA ALA A 140 -3.32 11.56 -23.16
C ALA A 140 -2.18 10.55 -23.37
N ALA A 141 -1.40 10.67 -24.45
CA ALA A 141 -0.22 9.83 -24.67
C ALA A 141 0.89 10.16 -23.64
N GLN A 142 1.23 11.43 -23.50
CA GLN A 142 2.24 11.89 -22.52
C GLN A 142 1.83 11.56 -21.08
N TRP A 143 0.55 11.65 -20.75
CA TRP A 143 0.04 11.27 -19.43
C TRP A 143 0.22 9.77 -19.17
N ARG A 144 -0.11 8.90 -20.15
CA ARG A 144 0.09 7.44 -20.02
C ARG A 144 1.57 7.06 -19.87
N GLU A 145 2.46 7.74 -20.59
CA GLU A 145 3.90 7.54 -20.45
C GLU A 145 4.42 7.95 -19.06
N ARG A 146 3.96 9.10 -18.54
CA ARG A 146 4.31 9.52 -17.17
C ARG A 146 3.80 8.52 -16.13
N GLN A 147 2.58 8.03 -16.27
CA GLN A 147 2.00 7.03 -15.38
C GLN A 147 2.75 5.70 -15.42
N SER A 148 3.14 5.23 -16.62
CA SER A 148 3.90 3.97 -16.74
C SER A 148 5.30 4.10 -16.14
N ALA A 149 5.99 5.22 -16.36
CA ALA A 149 7.29 5.50 -15.75
C ALA A 149 7.22 5.55 -14.22
N GLN A 150 6.20 6.22 -13.67
CA GLN A 150 5.99 6.26 -12.21
C GLN A 150 5.69 4.87 -11.63
N ALA A 151 4.86 4.08 -12.31
CA ALA A 151 4.57 2.71 -11.89
C ALA A 151 5.83 1.83 -11.91
N GLN A 152 6.66 1.95 -12.93
CA GLN A 152 7.93 1.22 -13.03
C GLN A 152 8.93 1.64 -11.94
N ALA A 153 9.09 2.94 -11.69
CA ALA A 153 9.97 3.44 -10.64
C ALA A 153 9.53 2.94 -9.25
N LYS A 154 8.21 2.94 -8.98
CA LYS A 154 7.66 2.39 -7.75
C LYS A 154 7.91 0.87 -7.65
N ALA A 155 7.67 0.13 -8.72
CA ALA A 155 7.91 -1.31 -8.74
C ALA A 155 9.40 -1.67 -8.50
N GLN A 156 10.32 -0.89 -9.06
CA GLN A 156 11.76 -1.04 -8.81
C GLN A 156 12.12 -0.75 -7.36
N SER A 157 11.62 0.36 -6.80
CA SER A 157 11.82 0.70 -5.39
C SER A 157 11.29 -0.39 -4.45
N ASP A 158 10.10 -0.92 -4.73
CA ASP A 158 9.49 -1.99 -3.94
C ASP A 158 10.29 -3.31 -4.05
N ALA A 159 10.83 -3.61 -5.24
CA ALA A 159 11.69 -4.76 -5.46
C ALA A 159 13.02 -4.65 -4.69
N ASP A 160 13.67 -3.49 -4.74
CA ASP A 160 14.90 -3.22 -4.00
C ASP A 160 14.69 -3.28 -2.48
N ALA A 161 13.57 -2.75 -1.99
CA ALA A 161 13.21 -2.84 -0.58
C ALA A 161 13.04 -4.30 -0.12
N ARG A 162 12.36 -5.13 -0.94
CA ARG A 162 12.21 -6.57 -0.67
C ARG A 162 13.55 -7.30 -0.71
N ALA A 163 14.41 -7.01 -1.68
CA ALA A 163 15.73 -7.62 -1.78
C ALA A 163 16.58 -7.30 -0.53
N LYS A 164 16.57 -6.05 -0.06
CA LYS A 164 17.24 -5.63 1.17
C LYS A 164 16.67 -6.32 2.41
N ALA A 165 15.35 -6.45 2.50
CA ALA A 165 14.71 -7.15 3.62
C ALA A 165 15.13 -8.62 3.69
N LEU A 166 15.13 -9.32 2.55
CA LEU A 166 15.59 -10.72 2.46
C LEU A 166 17.07 -10.85 2.81
N ALA A 167 17.92 -9.94 2.32
CA ALA A 167 19.34 -9.93 2.67
C ALA A 167 19.57 -9.70 4.18
N ALA A 168 18.80 -8.79 4.79
CA ALA A 168 18.87 -8.52 6.22
C ALA A 168 18.41 -9.74 7.05
N GLU A 169 17.35 -10.42 6.62
CA GLU A 169 16.84 -11.64 7.27
C GLU A 169 17.86 -12.78 7.19
N GLN A 170 18.47 -13.01 6.02
CA GLN A 170 19.53 -14.00 5.85
C GLN A 170 20.74 -13.70 6.74
N LEU A 171 21.15 -12.44 6.81
CA LEU A 171 22.25 -12.02 7.69
C LEU A 171 21.90 -12.24 9.18
N ALA A 172 20.66 -11.95 9.58
CA ALA A 172 20.18 -12.19 10.95
C ALA A 172 20.16 -13.68 11.29
N ALA A 173 19.70 -14.54 10.37
CA ALA A 173 19.73 -15.99 10.53
C ALA A 173 21.15 -16.53 10.69
N VAL A 174 22.11 -16.08 9.86
CA VAL A 174 23.53 -16.49 10.00
C VAL A 174 24.11 -16.04 11.34
N ARG A 175 23.81 -14.81 11.78
CA ARG A 175 24.25 -14.31 13.10
C ARG A 175 23.64 -15.13 14.24
N ALA A 176 22.37 -15.50 14.15
CA ALA A 176 21.70 -16.33 15.15
C ALA A 176 22.32 -17.74 15.22
N GLN A 177 22.58 -18.37 14.06
CA GLN A 177 23.26 -19.67 13.99
C GLN A 177 24.66 -19.61 14.61
N ARG A 178 25.43 -18.55 14.31
CA ARG A 178 26.76 -18.34 14.89
C ARG A 178 26.69 -18.16 16.41
N ALA A 179 25.78 -17.34 16.92
CA ALA A 179 25.62 -17.13 18.35
C ALA A 179 25.22 -18.43 19.08
N ALA A 180 24.34 -19.25 18.48
CA ALA A 180 23.99 -20.56 19.01
C ALA A 180 25.19 -21.52 19.05
N ALA A 181 26.01 -21.56 17.99
CA ALA A 181 27.21 -22.38 17.94
C ALA A 181 28.28 -21.93 18.96
N GLU A 182 28.47 -20.62 19.15
CA GLU A 182 29.39 -20.07 20.15
C GLU A 182 28.91 -20.36 21.59
N ALA A 183 27.59 -20.27 21.84
CA ALA A 183 27.00 -20.64 23.12
C ALA A 183 27.21 -22.13 23.44
N GLU A 184 27.01 -23.01 22.45
CA GLU A 184 27.23 -24.45 22.62
C GLU A 184 28.70 -24.77 22.89
N ARG A 185 29.63 -24.15 22.16
CA ARG A 185 31.07 -24.27 22.43
C ARG A 185 31.41 -23.86 23.86
N THR A 186 30.82 -22.76 24.34
CA THR A 186 31.07 -22.27 25.70
C THR A 186 30.53 -23.24 26.76
N ARG A 187 29.36 -23.85 26.52
CA ARG A 187 28.79 -24.89 27.39
C ARG A 187 29.70 -26.12 27.47
N LEU A 188 30.16 -26.62 26.34
CA LEU A 188 31.06 -27.77 26.29
C LEU A 188 32.39 -27.50 27.01
N LEU A 189 32.96 -26.30 26.86
CA LEU A 189 34.17 -25.91 27.59
C LEU A 189 33.92 -25.85 29.10
N ALA A 190 32.82 -25.23 29.53
CA ALA A 190 32.46 -25.16 30.95
C ALA A 190 32.13 -26.53 31.56
N GLU A 191 31.60 -27.47 30.78
CA GLU A 191 31.42 -28.86 31.20
C GLU A 191 32.75 -29.60 31.32
N ALA A 192 33.66 -29.44 30.35
CA ALA A 192 34.99 -30.02 30.40
C ALA A 192 35.79 -29.52 31.61
N ASP A 193 35.72 -28.21 31.93
CA ASP A 193 36.37 -27.64 33.10
C ASP A 193 35.77 -28.16 34.42
N ARG A 194 34.44 -28.35 34.47
CA ARG A 194 33.77 -28.99 35.62
C ARG A 194 34.24 -30.43 35.81
N GLN A 195 34.36 -31.21 34.74
CA GLN A 195 34.86 -32.59 34.81
C GLN A 195 36.32 -32.64 35.29
N ARG A 196 37.17 -31.73 34.81
CA ARG A 196 38.56 -31.60 35.28
C ARG A 196 38.61 -31.26 36.77
N ALA A 197 37.80 -30.30 37.22
CA ALA A 197 37.74 -29.92 38.63
C ALA A 197 37.27 -31.07 39.53
N LEU A 198 36.29 -31.87 39.08
CA LEU A 198 35.85 -33.08 39.80
C LEU A 198 36.97 -34.13 39.86
N ALA A 199 37.65 -34.39 38.74
CA ALA A 199 38.78 -35.32 38.70
C ALA A 199 39.96 -34.85 39.57
N ASP A 200 40.26 -33.55 39.60
CA ASP A 200 41.26 -32.95 40.49
C ASP A 200 40.88 -33.08 41.97
N ALA A 201 39.61 -32.83 42.31
CA ALA A 201 39.11 -33.00 43.66
C ALA A 201 39.18 -34.45 44.13
N GLU A 202 38.87 -35.40 43.24
CA GLU A 202 38.96 -36.84 43.55
C GLU A 202 40.40 -37.29 43.72
N ARG A 203 41.33 -36.84 42.84
CA ARG A 203 42.77 -37.06 43.04
C ARG A 203 43.25 -36.57 44.40
N ARG A 204 42.88 -35.35 44.80
CA ARG A 204 43.24 -34.80 46.11
C ARG A 204 42.64 -35.60 47.27
N ARG A 205 41.41 -36.13 47.12
CA ARG A 205 40.82 -37.01 48.13
C ARG A 205 41.60 -38.31 48.29
N VAL A 206 41.96 -38.95 47.18
CA VAL A 206 42.74 -40.20 47.20
C VAL A 206 44.14 -39.96 47.77
N GLU A 207 44.81 -38.89 47.37
CA GLU A 207 46.11 -38.50 47.94
C GLU A 207 46.03 -38.23 49.45
N ALA A 208 44.97 -37.56 49.92
CA ALA A 208 44.74 -37.32 51.34
C ALA A 208 44.47 -38.63 52.11
N GLU A 209 43.63 -39.53 51.60
CA GLU A 209 43.39 -40.84 52.20
C GLU A 209 44.67 -41.69 52.26
N GLN A 210 45.52 -41.63 51.23
CA GLN A 210 46.82 -42.30 51.24
C GLN A 210 47.76 -41.70 52.29
N ALA A 211 47.81 -40.37 52.41
CA ALA A 211 48.60 -39.71 53.44
C ALA A 211 48.13 -40.09 54.86
N ASP A 212 46.82 -40.12 55.10
CA ASP A 212 46.23 -40.56 56.38
C ASP A 212 46.54 -42.04 56.66
N TYR A 213 46.48 -42.91 55.65
CA TYR A 213 46.85 -44.32 55.76
C TYR A 213 48.35 -44.50 56.07
N GLU A 214 49.23 -43.77 55.40
CA GLU A 214 50.66 -43.76 55.68
C GLU A 214 50.96 -43.24 57.09
N GLN A 215 50.23 -42.25 57.58
CA GLN A 215 50.36 -41.74 58.94
C GLN A 215 49.91 -42.79 59.98
N SER A 216 48.78 -43.45 59.74
CA SER A 216 48.24 -44.52 60.59
C SER A 216 49.14 -45.77 60.63
N ARG A 217 49.94 -46.00 59.57
CA ARG A 217 50.93 -47.09 59.51
C ARG A 217 52.10 -46.89 60.48
N TRP A 218 52.41 -45.65 60.84
CA TRP A 218 53.50 -45.30 61.79
C TRP A 218 52.99 -45.02 63.21
N GLU A 219 51.68 -45.09 63.46
CA GLU A 219 51.12 -45.00 64.81
C GLU A 219 51.29 -46.34 65.58
N PRO A 220 51.88 -46.33 66.79
CA PRO A 220 51.97 -47.52 67.62
C PRO A 220 50.58 -47.96 68.10
N ALA A 221 50.33 -49.28 68.06
CA ALA A 221 49.03 -49.87 68.42
C ALA A 221 48.55 -49.42 69.82
N PRO A 222 47.27 -49.00 69.98
CA PRO A 222 46.74 -48.66 71.29
C PRO A 222 46.66 -49.90 72.18
N GLU A 223 47.13 -49.79 73.43
CA GLU A 223 47.02 -50.85 74.44
C GLU A 223 45.55 -51.22 74.71
N PRO A 224 45.20 -52.52 74.80
CA PRO A 224 43.86 -52.94 75.19
C PRO A 224 43.68 -52.78 76.71
N TYR A 225 42.88 -51.79 77.09
CA TYR A 225 42.42 -51.57 78.47
C TYR A 225 41.55 -52.76 78.95
N ARG A 226 42.00 -53.44 80.01
CA ARG A 226 41.34 -54.56 80.69
C ARG A 226 40.30 -54.02 81.69
N GLY A 227 39.05 -54.46 81.62
CA GLY A 227 38.03 -54.22 82.66
C GLY A 227 36.73 -54.98 82.46
N TYR A 228 36.57 -56.10 83.19
CA TYR A 228 35.31 -56.87 83.40
C TYR A 228 34.26 -55.99 84.14
N ARG A 229 32.92 -56.17 84.12
CA ARG A 229 32.10 -57.39 84.31
C ARG A 229 30.55 -57.13 84.18
N GLU A 230 29.82 -58.12 83.65
CA GLU A 230 28.43 -58.62 83.94
C GLU A 230 27.10 -57.80 83.71
N TYR A 231 26.41 -58.09 82.58
CA TYR A 231 24.99 -58.54 82.28
C TYR A 231 23.80 -58.35 83.30
N PRO A 232 22.47 -58.41 82.93
CA PRO A 232 21.78 -58.76 81.66
C PRO A 232 20.51 -57.86 81.32
N PRO A 233 19.47 -58.27 80.53
CA PRO A 233 19.10 -57.67 79.24
C PRO A 233 17.71 -56.98 79.18
N ALA A 234 17.41 -56.21 78.14
CA ALA A 234 16.03 -55.87 77.76
C ALA A 234 15.87 -55.58 76.25
N TYR A 235 14.76 -56.12 75.73
CA TYR A 235 14.28 -56.13 74.36
C TYR A 235 13.91 -54.75 73.80
N ARG A 236 14.00 -54.63 72.45
CA ARG A 236 13.08 -53.94 71.49
C ARG A 236 13.88 -53.50 70.25
N GLU A 237 13.41 -53.45 69.01
CA GLU A 237 12.23 -53.92 68.26
C GLU A 237 12.53 -53.48 66.81
N TYR A 238 12.45 -54.39 65.83
CA TYR A 238 12.69 -54.08 64.41
C TYR A 238 11.44 -53.45 63.77
N PRO A 239 11.60 -52.47 62.85
CA PRO A 239 10.66 -52.32 61.75
C PRO A 239 11.25 -52.73 60.40
N ARG A 240 10.36 -53.32 59.60
CA ARG A 240 10.53 -54.00 58.31
C ARG A 240 10.88 -53.08 57.13
N PRO A 241 11.47 -53.65 56.05
CA PRO A 241 11.42 -53.08 54.70
C PRO A 241 10.07 -53.38 54.02
N ALA A 242 9.53 -52.41 53.27
CA ALA A 242 8.36 -52.60 52.40
C ALA A 242 8.82 -52.71 50.92
N PRO A 243 8.41 -53.76 50.17
CA PRO A 243 8.62 -53.84 48.74
C PRO A 243 7.48 -53.14 47.98
N ARG A 244 7.78 -52.35 46.95
CA ARG A 244 6.79 -51.91 45.96
C ARG A 244 7.10 -52.54 44.60
N TYR A 245 6.36 -53.59 44.28
CA TYR A 245 6.04 -53.97 42.91
C TYR A 245 4.66 -53.38 42.56
N GLY A 246 4.56 -52.76 41.38
CA GLY A 246 3.31 -52.34 40.73
C GLY A 246 3.63 -52.11 39.26
N TYR A 247 3.64 -53.18 38.47
CA TYR A 247 2.55 -53.62 37.58
C TYR A 247 2.30 -52.64 36.42
N ARG A 248 2.73 -53.09 35.24
CA ARG A 248 2.56 -52.47 33.93
C ARG A 248 1.48 -53.28 33.19
N PRO A 249 0.33 -52.71 32.82
CA PRO A 249 -0.51 -53.32 31.80
C PRO A 249 -0.12 -52.79 30.42
N TYR A 250 -0.12 -53.70 29.45
CA TYR A 250 -0.28 -53.39 28.04
C TYR A 250 -1.70 -52.87 27.80
N ASP A 251 -1.81 -51.68 27.22
CA ASP A 251 -2.49 -51.38 25.95
C ASP A 251 -2.19 -49.94 25.53
#